data_AF-A0AAU5BQ89-F1
#
_entry.id   AF-A0AAU5BQ89-F1
#
_cell.length_a   1.000
_cell.length_b   1.000
_cell.length_c   1.000
_cell.angle_alpha   90.00
_cell.angle_beta   90.00
_cell.angle_gamma   90.00
#
_symmetry.space_group_name_H-M   'P 1'
#
loop_
_entity.id
_entity.type
_entity.pdbx_description
1 polymer ?
#
loop_
_entity_poly.entity_id
_entity_poly.type
_entity_poly.pdbx_seq_one_letter_code
_entity_poly.pdbx_strand_id
1 'polypeptide(L)'
;MSEIRTALVVRPGEAEEIRLPHGGGFHLLADAGDTAGALGANRLVLGEGADGARPHYHALSTELFYVLDGSARFTLDGRTTTVAAGGLVSVPPRVPHSFGAAPGSTAELLVVLTPGVARFGYFRSLGRIQQGLETFDDLLSRQDHYDVHFL
;
A
#
# COMPACT_ATOMS: atom_id res chain seq x y z
N MET A 1 14.67 -14.15 -17.27
CA MET A 1 14.47 -13.54 -15.93
C MET A 1 15.74 -13.82 -15.14
N SER A 2 16.45 -12.77 -14.68
CA SER A 2 17.64 -12.98 -13.85
C SER A 2 17.20 -13.54 -12.50
N GLU A 3 17.70 -14.72 -12.12
CA GLU A 3 17.46 -15.27 -10.78
C GLU A 3 18.15 -14.35 -9.77
N ILE A 4 17.37 -13.61 -8.98
CA ILE A 4 17.89 -12.95 -7.79
C ILE A 4 18.16 -14.06 -6.77
N ARG A 5 19.44 -14.31 -6.50
CA ARG A 5 19.90 -15.36 -5.58
C ARG A 5 20.34 -14.82 -4.21
N THR A 6 20.16 -13.52 -3.98
CA THR A 6 20.57 -12.84 -2.74
C THR A 6 19.34 -12.38 -1.98
N ALA A 7 19.34 -12.59 -0.66
CA ALA A 7 18.27 -12.10 0.19
C ALA A 7 18.25 -10.56 0.21
N LEU A 8 17.06 -9.98 0.04
CA LEU A 8 16.84 -8.57 0.29
C LEU A 8 16.84 -8.32 1.80
N VAL A 9 17.65 -7.37 2.26
CA VAL A 9 17.69 -6.91 3.65
C VAL A 9 17.52 -5.41 3.63
N VAL A 10 16.47 -4.90 4.26
CA VAL A 10 16.24 -3.47 4.49
C VAL A 10 16.26 -3.22 5.98
N ARG A 11 17.25 -2.45 6.44
CA ARG A 11 17.37 -2.10 7.87
C ARG A 11 16.48 -0.91 8.21
N PRO A 12 16.15 -0.73 9.51
CA PRO A 12 15.47 0.46 9.96
C PRO A 12 16.18 1.74 9.48
N GLY A 13 15.43 2.65 8.86
CA GLY A 13 15.95 3.92 8.33
C GLY A 13 16.59 3.84 6.94
N GLU A 14 16.75 2.65 6.34
CA GLU A 14 17.26 2.52 4.96
C GLU A 14 16.16 2.66 3.89
N ALA A 15 14.90 2.38 4.25
CA ALA A 15 13.78 2.49 3.33
C ALA A 15 13.52 3.95 2.92
N GLU A 16 13.26 4.17 1.63
CA GLU A 16 12.81 5.49 1.15
C GLU A 16 11.46 5.84 1.79
N GLU A 17 11.35 7.08 2.27
CA GLU A 17 10.13 7.60 2.89
C GLU A 17 9.40 8.59 1.99
N ILE A 18 8.13 8.33 1.72
CA ILE A 18 7.23 9.27 1.06
C ILE A 18 6.31 9.88 2.12
N ARG A 19 6.62 11.09 2.55
CA ARG A 19 5.86 11.80 3.59
C ARG A 19 4.58 12.42 3.03
N LEU A 20 3.51 12.32 3.81
CA LEU A 20 2.21 12.89 3.46
C LEU A 20 1.97 14.21 4.22
N PRO A 21 1.25 15.20 3.62
CA PRO A 21 1.12 16.55 4.19
C PRO A 21 0.44 16.62 5.58
N HIS A 22 -0.39 15.65 5.92
CA HIS A 22 -1.17 15.61 7.16
C HIS A 22 -0.58 14.64 8.21
N GLY A 23 0.70 14.29 8.05
CA GLY A 23 1.38 13.31 8.89
C GLY A 23 1.28 11.89 8.33
N GLY A 24 2.21 11.04 8.77
CA GLY A 24 2.37 9.69 8.23
C GLY A 24 3.08 9.66 6.87
N GLY A 25 2.98 8.51 6.20
CA GLY A 25 3.69 8.28 4.94
C GLY A 25 3.93 6.81 4.63
N PHE A 26 4.52 6.59 3.46
CA PHE A 26 4.94 5.27 3.00
C PHE A 26 6.43 5.07 3.28
N HIS A 27 6.81 3.87 3.71
CA HIS A 27 8.19 3.40 3.67
C HIS A 27 8.28 2.28 2.63
N LEU A 28 9.12 2.46 1.63
CA LEU A 28 9.25 1.55 0.50
C LEU A 28 10.24 0.44 0.84
N LEU A 29 9.73 -0.77 1.11
CA LEU A 29 10.53 -1.87 1.69
C LEU A 29 11.06 -2.84 0.64
N ALA A 30 10.23 -3.25 -0.31
CA ALA A 30 10.62 -4.16 -1.39
C ALA A 30 9.78 -3.88 -2.64
N ASP A 31 10.42 -3.79 -3.80
CA ASP A 31 9.71 -3.74 -5.08
C ASP A 31 9.83 -5.09 -5.81
N ALA A 32 8.98 -5.32 -6.82
CA ALA A 32 9.02 -6.57 -7.60
C ALA A 32 10.41 -6.85 -8.22
N GLY A 33 11.13 -5.79 -8.57
CA GLY A 33 12.50 -5.87 -9.09
C GLY A 33 13.51 -6.41 -8.07
N ASP A 34 13.28 -6.23 -6.77
CA ASP A 34 14.18 -6.68 -5.71
C ASP A 34 13.93 -8.14 -5.32
N THR A 35 12.74 -8.65 -5.63
CA THR A 35 12.24 -9.96 -5.16
C THR A 35 12.02 -10.96 -6.29
N ALA A 36 12.51 -10.66 -7.50
CA ALA A 36 12.26 -11.43 -8.72
C ALA A 36 10.76 -11.68 -8.97
N GLY A 37 9.92 -10.70 -8.61
CA GLY A 37 8.47 -10.76 -8.75
C GLY A 37 7.75 -11.58 -7.67
N ALA A 38 8.44 -12.06 -6.64
CA ALA A 38 7.81 -12.83 -5.57
C ALA A 38 6.84 -11.98 -4.75
N LEU A 39 7.25 -10.76 -4.37
CA LEU A 39 6.41 -9.83 -3.61
C LEU A 39 6.81 -8.37 -3.80
N GLY A 40 5.87 -7.47 -3.56
CA GLY A 40 6.16 -6.07 -3.21
C GLY A 40 5.73 -5.80 -1.77
N ALA A 41 6.46 -4.95 -1.05
CA ALA A 41 6.12 -4.60 0.33
C ALA A 41 6.37 -3.12 0.64
N ASN A 42 5.48 -2.54 1.43
CA ASN A 42 5.64 -1.21 2.00
C ASN A 42 5.05 -1.15 3.41
N ARG A 43 5.56 -0.25 4.24
CA ARG A 43 4.91 0.16 5.47
C ARG A 43 4.12 1.43 5.20
N LEU A 44 2.94 1.57 5.79
CA LEU A 44 2.12 2.77 5.71
C LEU A 44 1.78 3.23 7.13
N VAL A 45 2.05 4.50 7.42
CA VAL A 45 1.64 5.17 8.65
C VAL A 45 0.54 6.18 8.32
N LEU A 46 -0.57 6.10 9.03
CA LEU A 46 -1.72 6.99 8.90
C LEU A 46 -1.95 7.76 10.20
N GLY A 47 -2.21 9.07 10.07
CA GLY A 47 -2.67 9.92 11.16
C GLY A 47 -4.06 9.54 11.66
N GLU A 48 -4.51 10.21 12.72
CA GLU A 48 -5.80 9.91 13.34
C GLU A 48 -6.96 10.08 12.37
N GLY A 49 -7.73 9.01 12.13
CA GLY A 49 -8.87 9.01 11.21
C GLY A 49 -8.51 9.33 9.75
N ALA A 50 -7.22 9.31 9.39
CA ALA A 50 -6.77 9.63 8.05
C ALA A 50 -7.20 8.57 7.02
N ASP A 51 -7.57 9.02 5.83
CA ASP A 51 -7.83 8.14 4.70
C ASP A 51 -6.56 7.39 4.27
N GLY A 52 -6.73 6.12 3.89
CA GLY A 52 -5.70 5.31 3.24
C GLY A 52 -5.94 5.29 1.73
N ALA A 53 -6.26 4.13 1.18
CA ALA A 53 -6.56 3.99 -0.24
C ALA A 53 -8.06 4.18 -0.54
N ARG A 54 -8.35 4.92 -1.61
CA ARG A 54 -9.67 5.00 -2.24
C ARG A 54 -10.13 3.62 -2.74
N PRO A 55 -11.43 3.38 -2.97
CA PRO A 55 -11.93 2.13 -3.54
C PRO A 55 -11.18 1.73 -4.81
N HIS A 56 -10.62 0.52 -4.80
CA HIS A 56 -9.88 -0.04 -5.92
C HIS A 56 -9.85 -1.58 -5.87
N TYR A 57 -9.25 -2.21 -6.86
CA TYR A 57 -8.88 -3.62 -6.86
C TYR A 57 -7.52 -3.83 -7.53
N HIS A 58 -6.92 -4.99 -7.27
CA HIS A 58 -5.76 -5.50 -8.00
C HIS A 58 -6.21 -6.61 -8.96
N ALA A 59 -5.79 -6.59 -10.21
CA ALA A 59 -6.14 -7.62 -11.19
C ALA A 59 -5.31 -8.89 -11.04
N LEU A 60 -4.05 -8.76 -10.60
CA LEU A 60 -3.09 -9.85 -10.50
C LEU A 60 -2.83 -10.28 -9.06
N SER A 61 -2.63 -9.31 -8.17
CA SER A 61 -2.04 -9.55 -6.86
C SER A 61 -3.08 -9.80 -5.77
N THR A 62 -2.77 -10.70 -4.83
CA THR A 62 -3.40 -10.67 -3.50
C THR A 62 -2.70 -9.59 -2.68
N GLU A 63 -3.46 -8.71 -2.03
CA GLU A 63 -2.92 -7.72 -1.09
C GLU A 63 -3.16 -8.16 0.35
N LEU A 64 -2.09 -8.22 1.14
CA LEU A 64 -2.11 -8.53 2.56
C LEU A 64 -1.83 -7.26 3.36
N PHE A 65 -2.65 -7.04 4.38
CA PHE A 65 -2.44 -6.02 5.40
C PHE A 65 -2.22 -6.70 6.74
N TYR A 66 -1.14 -6.33 7.43
CA TYR A 66 -0.95 -6.66 8.84
C TYR A 66 -0.91 -5.36 9.64
N VAL A 67 -1.79 -5.24 10.63
CA VAL A 67 -1.87 -4.04 11.47
C VAL A 67 -0.77 -4.12 12.52
N LEU A 68 0.23 -3.24 12.41
CA LEU A 68 1.37 -3.16 13.31
C LEU A 68 1.02 -2.37 14.57
N ASP A 69 0.31 -1.26 14.42
CA ASP A 69 -0.10 -0.38 15.51
C ASP A 69 -1.45 0.30 15.21
N GLY A 70 -2.15 0.72 16.26
CA GLY A 70 -3.46 1.38 16.16
C GLY A 70 -4.56 0.47 15.62
N SER A 71 -5.43 1.04 14.79
CA SER A 71 -6.55 0.31 14.17
C SER A 71 -6.95 0.90 12.83
N ALA A 72 -7.15 0.03 11.84
CA ALA A 72 -7.59 0.40 10.50
C ALA A 72 -9.01 -0.10 10.23
N ARG A 73 -9.78 0.73 9.51
CA ARG A 73 -11.08 0.36 8.96
C ARG A 73 -10.89 -0.04 7.51
N PHE A 74 -11.40 -1.20 7.15
CA PHE A 74 -11.43 -1.74 5.80
C PHE A 74 -12.87 -1.79 5.32
N THR A 75 -13.11 -1.48 4.05
CA THR A 75 -14.32 -1.87 3.32
C THR A 75 -13.91 -2.91 2.29
N LEU A 76 -14.42 -4.12 2.42
CA LEU A 76 -14.08 -5.30 1.63
C LEU A 76 -15.36 -5.81 0.98
N ASP A 77 -15.44 -5.73 -0.35
CA ASP A 77 -16.64 -6.13 -1.10
C ASP A 77 -17.94 -5.53 -0.53
N GLY A 78 -17.91 -4.22 -0.27
CA GLY A 78 -19.04 -3.48 0.32
C GLY A 78 -19.27 -3.70 1.82
N ARG A 79 -18.51 -4.57 2.49
CA ARG A 79 -18.62 -4.82 3.93
C ARG A 79 -17.51 -4.14 4.70
N THR A 80 -17.89 -3.33 5.67
CA THR A 80 -16.91 -2.65 6.54
C THR A 80 -16.56 -3.48 7.77
N THR A 81 -15.27 -3.53 8.09
CA THR A 81 -14.75 -4.12 9.33
C THR A 81 -13.60 -3.27 9.87
N THR A 82 -13.40 -3.28 11.18
CA THR A 82 -12.27 -2.62 11.85
C THR A 82 -11.34 -3.69 12.40
N VAL A 83 -10.04 -3.53 12.13
CA VAL A 83 -8.99 -4.47 12.56
C VAL A 83 -7.96 -3.68 13.36
N ALA A 84 -7.65 -4.16 14.57
CA ALA A 84 -6.66 -3.55 15.45
C ALA A 84 -5.29 -4.23 15.29
N ALA A 85 -4.26 -3.66 15.94
CA ALA A 85 -2.90 -4.19 15.97
C ALA A 85 -2.86 -5.71 16.26
N GLY A 86 -2.02 -6.43 15.50
CA GLY A 86 -1.93 -7.89 15.51
C GLY A 86 -2.93 -8.59 14.58
N GLY A 87 -3.88 -7.87 14.00
CA GLY A 87 -4.83 -8.40 13.04
C GLY A 87 -4.29 -8.42 11.60
N LEU A 88 -4.88 -9.31 10.79
CA LEU A 88 -4.51 -9.53 9.39
C LEU A 88 -5.74 -9.45 8.49
N VAL A 89 -5.59 -8.84 7.32
CA VAL A 89 -6.55 -8.86 6.21
C VAL A 89 -5.82 -9.35 4.97
N SER A 90 -6.41 -10.28 4.22
CA SER A 90 -5.92 -10.73 2.93
C SER A 90 -7.03 -10.52 1.90
N VAL A 91 -6.73 -9.78 0.84
CA VAL A 91 -7.68 -9.40 -0.21
C VAL A 91 -7.28 -10.06 -1.52
N PRO A 92 -8.04 -11.06 -2.02
CA PRO A 92 -7.76 -11.71 -3.30
C PRO A 92 -7.86 -10.74 -4.49
N PRO A 93 -7.28 -11.11 -5.64
CA PRO A 93 -7.44 -10.34 -6.87
C PRO A 93 -8.91 -10.11 -7.21
N ARG A 94 -9.19 -8.93 -7.78
CA ARG A 94 -10.51 -8.46 -8.23
C ARG A 94 -11.56 -8.24 -7.14
N VAL A 95 -11.20 -8.38 -5.86
CA VAL A 95 -12.09 -7.98 -4.76
C VAL A 95 -11.96 -6.46 -4.53
N PRO A 96 -13.05 -5.68 -4.71
CA PRO A 96 -13.06 -4.26 -4.39
C PRO A 96 -12.73 -4.02 -2.92
N HIS A 97 -11.83 -3.09 -2.65
CA HIS A 97 -11.50 -2.71 -1.30
C HIS A 97 -11.05 -1.25 -1.16
N SER A 98 -11.21 -0.72 0.04
CA SER A 98 -10.65 0.54 0.50
C SER A 98 -10.29 0.43 1.97
N PHE A 99 -9.44 1.32 2.46
CA PHE A 99 -9.08 1.35 3.88
C PHE A 99 -8.61 2.73 4.32
N GLY A 100 -8.59 2.94 5.63
CA GLY A 100 -8.01 4.10 6.30
C GLY A 100 -7.84 3.82 7.79
N ALA A 101 -7.32 4.78 8.54
CA ALA A 101 -7.31 4.68 9.98
C ALA A 101 -8.76 4.68 10.51
N ALA A 102 -9.04 3.88 11.53
CA ALA A 102 -10.36 3.88 12.15
C ALA A 102 -10.63 5.26 12.78
N PRO A 103 -11.90 5.71 12.87
CA PRO A 103 -12.21 7.00 13.50
C PRO A 103 -11.67 7.07 14.92
N GLY A 104 -10.98 8.17 15.24
CA GLY A 104 -10.35 8.38 16.55
C GLY A 104 -9.11 7.51 16.81
N SER A 105 -8.54 6.88 15.78
CA SER A 105 -7.34 6.05 15.88
C SER A 105 -6.32 6.44 14.80
N THR A 106 -5.04 6.32 15.11
CA THR A 106 -3.97 6.16 14.10
C THR A 106 -3.98 4.74 13.55
N ALA A 107 -3.23 4.49 12.48
CA ALA A 107 -2.97 3.14 12.01
C ALA A 107 -1.57 3.01 11.41
N GLU A 108 -0.93 1.87 11.66
CA GLU A 108 0.31 1.48 11.02
C GLU A 108 0.14 0.10 10.39
N LEU A 109 0.43 -0.01 9.10
CA LEU A 109 0.19 -1.21 8.31
C LEU A 109 1.49 -1.68 7.65
N LEU A 110 1.76 -2.98 7.71
CA LEU A 110 2.58 -3.66 6.72
C LEU A 110 1.67 -4.10 5.57
N VAL A 111 2.00 -3.70 4.36
CA VAL A 111 1.26 -4.03 3.14
C VAL A 111 2.16 -4.87 2.23
N VAL A 112 1.65 -6.00 1.76
CA VAL A 112 2.38 -6.93 0.89
C VAL A 112 1.50 -7.36 -0.29
N LEU A 113 2.03 -7.33 -1.52
CA LEU A 113 1.37 -7.88 -2.70
C LEU A 113 2.11 -9.11 -3.19
N THR A 114 1.34 -10.15 -3.56
CA THR A 114 1.86 -11.37 -4.19
C THR A 114 0.96 -11.81 -5.37
N PRO A 115 1.50 -12.06 -6.59
CA PRO A 115 2.89 -11.79 -6.98
C PRO A 115 3.24 -10.29 -6.88
N GLY A 116 4.53 -9.97 -6.84
CA GLY A 116 4.99 -8.59 -6.77
C GLY A 116 4.77 -7.83 -8.07
N VAL A 117 4.36 -6.56 -7.96
CA VAL A 117 4.28 -5.58 -9.07
C VAL A 117 5.18 -4.39 -8.73
N ALA A 118 5.83 -3.79 -9.74
CA ALA A 118 6.73 -2.66 -9.55
C ALA A 118 5.95 -1.38 -9.18
N ARG A 119 5.86 -1.04 -7.89
CA ARG A 119 4.99 0.03 -7.36
C ARG A 119 5.72 1.18 -6.67
N PHE A 120 7.04 1.18 -6.56
CA PHE A 120 7.72 2.34 -5.94
C PHE A 120 7.44 3.66 -6.68
N GLY A 121 7.33 3.60 -8.01
CA GLY A 121 6.90 4.75 -8.83
C GLY A 121 5.50 5.26 -8.48
N TYR A 122 4.56 4.35 -8.16
CA TYR A 122 3.20 4.69 -7.75
C TYR A 122 3.17 5.50 -6.45
N PHE A 123 3.88 5.03 -5.41
CA PHE A 123 3.92 5.74 -4.12
C PHE A 123 4.59 7.10 -4.22
N ARG A 124 5.68 7.21 -5.00
CA ARG A 124 6.30 8.51 -5.29
C ARG A 124 5.34 9.46 -6.01
N SER A 125 4.56 8.96 -6.97
CA SER A 125 3.49 9.75 -7.62
C SER A 125 2.40 10.18 -6.64
N LEU A 126 1.93 9.30 -5.75
CA LEU A 126 0.98 9.68 -4.69
C LEU A 126 1.51 10.83 -3.82
N GLY A 127 2.78 10.77 -3.43
CA GLY A 127 3.44 11.85 -2.70
C GLY A 127 3.44 13.17 -3.47
N ARG A 128 3.76 13.15 -4.76
CA ARG A 128 3.72 14.34 -5.63
C ARG A 128 2.31 14.90 -5.81
N ILE A 129 1.30 14.03 -5.96
CA ILE A 129 -0.11 14.44 -6.05
C ILE A 129 -0.55 15.17 -4.78
N GLN A 130 -0.20 14.63 -3.61
CA GLN A 130 -0.53 15.24 -2.32
C GLN A 130 0.16 16.59 -2.09
N GLN A 131 1.26 16.85 -2.81
CA GLN A 131 1.97 18.13 -2.82
C GLN A 131 1.51 19.07 -3.96
N GLY A 132 0.53 18.66 -4.77
CA GLY A 132 0.06 19.43 -5.93
C GLY A 132 1.05 19.49 -7.11
N LEU A 133 2.03 18.57 -7.16
CA LEU A 133 3.07 18.50 -8.19
C LEU A 133 2.71 17.57 -9.36
N GLU A 134 1.73 16.67 -9.16
CA GLU A 134 1.15 15.79 -10.17
C GLU A 134 -0.38 15.74 -10.00
N THR A 135 -1.11 15.23 -10.98
CA THR A 135 -2.56 15.06 -10.89
C THR A 135 -2.94 13.60 -10.70
N PHE A 136 -4.13 13.34 -10.15
CA PHE A 136 -4.62 11.97 -10.01
C PHE A 136 -4.87 11.28 -11.37
N ASP A 137 -5.16 12.06 -12.42
CA ASP A 137 -5.35 11.55 -13.79
C ASP A 137 -4.07 10.89 -14.33
N ASP A 138 -2.90 11.35 -13.90
CA ASP A 138 -1.62 10.73 -14.23
C ASP A 138 -1.50 9.30 -13.69
N LEU A 139 -2.17 8.96 -12.58
CA LEU A 139 -2.23 7.60 -12.06
C LEU A 139 -3.30 6.76 -12.78
N LEU A 140 -4.43 7.37 -13.14
CA LEU A 140 -5.50 6.68 -13.87
C LEU A 140 -5.02 6.10 -15.21
N SER A 141 -4.11 6.79 -15.90
CA SER A 141 -3.49 6.30 -17.13
C SER A 141 -2.48 5.15 -16.94
N ARG A 142 -2.06 4.88 -15.69
CA ARG A 142 -1.03 3.88 -15.33
C ARG A 142 -1.55 2.76 -14.44
N GLN A 143 -2.87 2.58 -14.33
CA GLN A 143 -3.49 1.58 -13.46
C GLN A 143 -3.01 0.16 -13.75
N ASP A 144 -2.96 -0.21 -15.04
CA ASP A 144 -2.46 -1.52 -15.48
C ASP A 144 -0.98 -1.73 -15.12
N HIS A 145 -0.17 -0.67 -15.15
CA HIS A 145 1.25 -0.76 -14.84
C HIS A 145 1.52 -1.03 -13.36
N TYR A 146 0.69 -0.46 -12.48
CA TYR A 146 0.82 -0.62 -11.02
C TYR A 146 -0.08 -1.70 -10.43
N ASP A 147 -0.91 -2.35 -11.26
CA ASP A 147 -1.94 -3.29 -10.82
C ASP A 147 -2.90 -2.66 -9.81
N VAL A 148 -3.20 -1.35 -9.92
CA VAL A 148 -4.12 -0.63 -9.03
C VAL A 148 -5.24 -0.03 -9.87
N HIS A 149 -6.42 -0.63 -9.82
CA HIS A 149 -7.58 -0.23 -10.63
C HIS A 149 -8.65 0.42 -9.75
N PHE A 150 -8.79 1.74 -9.84
CA PHE A 150 -9.73 2.55 -9.07
C PHE A 150 -11.18 2.36 -9.57
N LEU A 151 -12.13 2.53 -8.65
CA LEU A 151 -13.58 2.43 -8.87
C LEU A 151 -14.28 3.79 -8.85
#